data_AF-A0A7Y5NWZ3-F1
#
_entry.id   AF-A0A7Y5NWZ3-F1
#
_cell.length_a   1.000
_cell.length_b   1.000
_cell.length_c   1.000
_cell.angle_alpha   90.00
_cell.angle_beta   90.00
_cell.angle_gamma   90.00
#
_symmetry.space_group_name_H-M   'P 1'
#
loop_
_entity.id
_entity.type
_entity.pdbx_description
1 polymer ?
#
loop_
_entity_poly.entity_id
_entity_poly.type
_entity_poly.pdbx_seq_one_letter_code
_entity_poly.pdbx_strand_id
1 'polypeptide(L)'
;MSAAASSFATFRALVRLFALRLGDTRLAKLARVASLAIAIFAGIMIGVVRATDGASAPTASVAVSATRISMWLVAIVIALAASHQRGVTDRRDGVEMLALARGFDGSRLTLVRAAAAFSLSFRWMAIPAGAATLAAMAASGSAAVLVQRLLLVVATLVFVAVACAVLGALGAASDSVAPRRGRTVFILVLLVSALVAEVARDPALSVTGGLLTVFNGLLYAVGAGELA
;
A
#
# COMPACT_ATOMS: atom_id res chain seq x y z
N MET A 1 -15.61 31.81 -3.41
CA MET A 1 -14.86 30.57 -3.11
C MET A 1 -14.08 30.78 -1.82
N SER A 2 -14.39 30.02 -0.76
CA SER A 2 -13.76 30.19 0.55
C SER A 2 -12.26 29.83 0.50
N ALA A 3 -11.44 30.47 1.33
CA ALA A 3 -10.00 30.22 1.45
C ALA A 3 -9.64 28.73 1.73
N ALA A 4 -10.60 27.96 2.26
CA ALA A 4 -10.46 26.52 2.46
C ALA A 4 -10.40 25.74 1.13
N ALA A 5 -11.18 26.13 0.13
CA ALA A 5 -11.21 25.45 -1.17
C ALA A 5 -9.90 25.63 -1.95
N SER A 6 -9.28 26.82 -1.87
CA SER A 6 -7.97 27.08 -2.50
C SER A 6 -6.83 26.35 -1.79
N SER A 7 -6.90 26.21 -0.45
CA SER A 7 -5.93 25.45 0.33
C SER A 7 -5.95 23.96 -0.03
N PHE A 8 -7.13 23.36 -0.13
CA PHE A 8 -7.26 21.94 -0.48
C PHE A 8 -6.81 21.63 -1.92
N ALA A 9 -7.16 22.50 -2.88
CA ALA A 9 -6.68 22.37 -4.25
C ALA A 9 -5.15 22.41 -4.34
N THR A 10 -4.52 23.31 -3.58
CA THR A 10 -3.05 23.43 -3.51
C THR A 10 -2.42 22.19 -2.88
N PHE A 11 -2.98 21.69 -1.78
CA PHE A 11 -2.55 20.44 -1.14
C PHE A 11 -2.60 19.26 -2.13
N ARG A 12 -3.73 19.08 -2.82
CA ARG A 12 -3.90 18.01 -3.82
C ARG A 12 -2.93 18.14 -4.99
N ALA A 13 -2.65 19.36 -5.45
CA ALA A 13 -1.66 19.61 -6.50
C ALA A 13 -0.24 19.22 -6.05
N LEU A 14 0.15 19.57 -4.83
CA LEU A 14 1.44 19.17 -4.26
C LEU A 14 1.52 17.65 -4.10
N VAL A 15 0.50 16.99 -3.54
CA VAL A 15 0.46 15.53 -3.41
C VAL A 15 0.67 14.85 -4.78
N ARG A 16 0.02 15.35 -5.83
CA ARG A 16 0.20 14.83 -7.20
C ARG A 16 1.63 15.03 -7.70
N LEU A 17 2.21 16.21 -7.49
CA LEU A 17 3.59 16.50 -7.89
C LEU A 17 4.58 15.56 -7.19
N PHE A 18 4.49 15.42 -5.86
CA PHE A 18 5.35 14.51 -5.10
C PHE A 18 5.13 13.04 -5.49
N ALA A 19 3.89 12.63 -5.77
CA ALA A 19 3.60 11.26 -6.20
C ALA A 19 4.19 10.95 -7.59
N LEU A 20 4.16 11.91 -8.52
CA LEU A 20 4.81 11.77 -9.84
C LEU A 20 6.32 11.60 -9.69
N ARG A 21 6.97 12.49 -8.92
CA ARG A 21 8.41 12.42 -8.66
C ARG A 21 8.84 11.16 -7.93
N LEU A 22 8.06 10.72 -6.96
CA LEU A 22 8.27 9.43 -6.29
C LEU A 22 8.12 8.27 -7.28
N GLY A 23 7.16 8.38 -8.19
CA GLY A 23 6.90 7.44 -9.27
C GLY A 23 8.05 7.27 -10.27
N ASP A 24 8.87 8.29 -10.47
CA ASP A 24 10.00 8.25 -11.41
C ASP A 24 11.24 7.53 -10.86
N THR A 25 11.22 7.19 -9.58
CA THR A 25 12.33 6.49 -8.92
C THR A 25 12.44 5.03 -9.38
N ARG A 26 13.67 4.48 -9.38
CA ARG A 26 13.91 3.08 -9.76
C ARG A 26 13.12 2.10 -8.88
N LEU A 27 13.03 2.36 -7.58
CA LEU A 27 12.27 1.53 -6.65
C LEU A 27 10.77 1.58 -6.91
N ALA A 28 10.20 2.76 -7.18
CA ALA A 28 8.79 2.86 -7.56
C ALA A 28 8.53 2.11 -8.87
N LYS A 29 9.40 2.26 -9.90
CA LYS A 29 9.29 1.52 -11.16
C LYS A 29 9.32 0.00 -10.94
N LEU A 30 10.22 -0.49 -10.08
CA LEU A 30 10.27 -1.91 -9.70
C LEU A 30 8.97 -2.36 -9.03
N ALA A 31 8.42 -1.57 -8.11
CA ALA A 31 7.14 -1.86 -7.46
C ALA A 31 5.97 -1.91 -8.46
N ARG A 32 5.98 -1.08 -9.52
CA ARG A 32 4.98 -1.15 -10.61
C ARG A 32 5.08 -2.47 -11.37
N VAL A 33 6.29 -2.88 -11.75
CA VAL A 33 6.53 -4.13 -12.46
C VAL A 33 6.12 -5.32 -11.59
N ALA A 34 6.50 -5.32 -10.31
CA ALA A 34 6.09 -6.35 -9.35
C ALA A 34 4.57 -6.42 -9.19
N SER A 35 3.90 -5.27 -9.05
CA SER A 35 2.44 -5.17 -8.99
C SER A 35 1.76 -5.81 -10.21
N LEU A 36 2.22 -5.49 -11.42
CA LEU A 36 1.68 -6.07 -12.66
C LEU A 36 1.97 -7.57 -12.76
N ALA A 37 3.18 -8.01 -12.38
CA ALA A 37 3.55 -9.41 -12.38
C ALA A 37 2.68 -10.23 -11.41
N ILE A 38 2.42 -9.72 -10.20
CA ILE A 38 1.53 -10.35 -9.22
C ILE A 38 0.10 -10.42 -9.78
N ALA A 39 -0.40 -9.34 -10.41
CA ALA A 39 -1.74 -9.32 -10.99
C ALA A 39 -1.91 -10.37 -12.10
N ILE A 40 -0.93 -10.46 -13.01
CA ILE A 40 -0.91 -11.45 -14.10
C ILE A 40 -0.84 -12.86 -13.52
N PHE A 41 0.09 -13.11 -12.60
CA PHE A 41 0.26 -14.40 -11.97
C PHE A 41 -1.00 -14.86 -11.23
N ALA A 42 -1.64 -13.97 -10.46
CA ALA A 42 -2.89 -14.26 -9.77
C ALA A 42 -4.02 -14.60 -10.76
N GLY A 43 -4.13 -13.85 -11.86
CA GLY A 43 -5.09 -14.13 -12.93
C GLY A 43 -4.89 -15.50 -13.58
N ILE A 44 -3.64 -15.86 -13.90
CA ILE A 44 -3.27 -17.18 -14.43
C ILE A 44 -3.65 -18.27 -13.42
N MET A 45 -3.26 -18.11 -12.15
CA MET A 45 -3.56 -19.10 -11.12
C MET A 45 -5.07 -19.31 -10.92
N ILE A 46 -5.86 -18.24 -10.93
CA ILE A 46 -7.32 -18.34 -10.88
C ILE A 46 -7.86 -19.10 -12.10
N GLY A 47 -7.34 -18.83 -13.30
CA GLY A 47 -7.71 -19.54 -14.52
C GLY A 47 -7.38 -21.04 -14.47
N VAL A 48 -6.17 -21.39 -14.00
CA VAL A 48 -5.72 -22.79 -13.86
C VAL A 48 -6.59 -23.53 -12.84
N VAL A 49 -6.75 -22.97 -11.64
CA VAL A 49 -7.59 -23.55 -10.57
C VAL A 49 -9.03 -23.72 -11.04
N ARG A 50 -9.54 -22.80 -11.86
CA ARG A 50 -10.87 -22.91 -12.44
C ARG A 50 -10.97 -24.01 -13.49
N ALA A 51 -9.93 -24.21 -14.29
CA ALA A 51 -9.89 -25.26 -15.31
C ALA A 51 -9.79 -26.66 -14.69
N THR A 52 -9.12 -26.82 -13.55
CA THR A 52 -8.96 -28.12 -12.87
C THR A 52 -10.16 -28.49 -12.00
N ASP A 53 -10.64 -27.56 -11.17
CA ASP A 53 -11.60 -27.87 -10.10
C ASP A 53 -13.03 -27.41 -10.43
N GLY A 54 -13.22 -26.79 -11.60
CA GLY A 54 -14.52 -26.39 -12.12
C GLY A 54 -15.23 -25.32 -11.27
N ALA A 55 -16.55 -25.43 -11.17
CA ALA A 55 -17.42 -24.37 -10.65
C ALA A 55 -17.18 -24.01 -9.16
N SER A 56 -16.66 -24.95 -8.39
CA SER A 56 -16.45 -24.89 -6.94
C SER A 56 -15.02 -24.51 -6.52
N ALA A 57 -14.14 -24.16 -7.47
CA ALA A 57 -12.73 -23.92 -7.21
C ALA A 57 -12.49 -22.78 -6.16
N PRO A 58 -11.60 -22.97 -5.17
CA PRO A 58 -11.36 -22.02 -4.08
C PRO A 58 -10.47 -20.84 -4.51
N THR A 59 -10.99 -19.96 -5.37
CA THR A 59 -10.22 -18.85 -5.96
C THR A 59 -9.95 -17.67 -5.01
N ALA A 60 -10.63 -17.62 -3.86
CA ALA A 60 -10.52 -16.51 -2.91
C ALA A 60 -9.15 -16.49 -2.18
N SER A 61 -8.56 -17.65 -1.91
CA SER A 61 -7.24 -17.76 -1.26
C SER A 61 -6.12 -17.14 -2.11
N VAL A 62 -6.25 -17.19 -3.45
CA VAL A 62 -5.31 -16.55 -4.38
C VAL A 62 -5.36 -15.03 -4.25
N ALA A 63 -6.55 -14.45 -4.13
CA ALA A 63 -6.71 -13.00 -3.95
C ALA A 63 -6.15 -12.51 -2.61
N VAL A 64 -6.39 -13.27 -1.53
CA VAL A 64 -5.81 -13.00 -0.20
C VAL A 64 -4.28 -13.07 -0.26
N SER A 65 -3.73 -14.11 -0.86
CA SER A 65 -2.27 -14.31 -1.01
C SER A 65 -1.63 -13.21 -1.86
N ALA A 66 -2.24 -12.86 -2.99
CA ALA A 66 -1.78 -11.76 -3.84
C ALA A 66 -1.75 -10.43 -3.08
N THR A 67 -2.75 -10.18 -2.24
CA THR A 67 -2.83 -8.98 -1.40
C THR A 67 -1.70 -8.93 -0.36
N ARG A 68 -1.43 -10.06 0.32
CA ARG A 68 -0.32 -10.19 1.29
C ARG A 68 1.04 -9.98 0.64
N ILE A 69 1.28 -10.63 -0.50
CA ILE A 69 2.54 -10.50 -1.25
C ILE A 69 2.72 -9.05 -1.75
N SER A 70 1.63 -8.40 -2.17
CA SER A 70 1.66 -7.01 -2.64
C SER A 70 2.05 -6.03 -1.53
N MET A 71 1.69 -6.29 -0.27
CA MET A 71 2.17 -5.48 0.85
C MET A 71 3.70 -5.48 0.89
N TRP A 72 4.32 -6.66 0.79
CA TRP A 72 5.77 -6.82 0.84
C TRP A 72 6.50 -6.27 -0.38
N LEU A 73 6.02 -6.60 -1.58
CA LEU A 73 6.74 -6.27 -2.83
C LEU A 73 6.39 -4.89 -3.40
N VAL A 74 5.25 -4.31 -3.01
CA VAL A 74 4.78 -3.02 -3.54
C VAL A 74 4.81 -1.96 -2.46
N ALA A 75 4.03 -2.10 -1.38
CA ALA A 75 3.87 -1.04 -0.39
C ALA A 75 5.18 -0.76 0.37
N ILE A 76 5.88 -1.80 0.84
CA ILE A 76 7.18 -1.64 1.53
C ILE A 76 8.24 -1.06 0.59
N VAL A 77 8.29 -1.49 -0.68
CA VAL A 77 9.27 -0.97 -1.66
C VAL A 77 9.02 0.51 -1.97
N ILE A 78 7.76 0.94 -2.09
CA ILE A 78 7.41 2.34 -2.29
C ILE A 78 7.68 3.16 -1.03
N ALA A 79 7.38 2.64 0.17
CA ALA A 79 7.73 3.29 1.43
C ALA A 79 9.25 3.47 1.58
N LEU A 80 10.04 2.47 1.18
CA LEU A 80 11.50 2.55 1.14
C LEU A 80 11.97 3.60 0.12
N ALA A 81 11.29 3.73 -1.02
CA ALA A 81 11.56 4.80 -2.00
C ALA A 81 11.25 6.19 -1.44
N ALA A 82 10.16 6.31 -0.66
CA ALA A 82 9.73 7.53 0.00
C ALA A 82 10.71 7.95 1.12
N SER A 83 11.30 6.98 1.82
CA SER A 83 12.29 7.22 2.88
C SER A 83 13.68 7.67 2.40
N HIS A 84 13.92 7.77 1.09
CA HIS A 84 15.26 8.02 0.55
C HIS A 84 15.49 9.43 0.04
N GLN A 85 16.08 10.27 0.89
CA GLN A 85 16.64 11.59 0.56
C GLN A 85 15.68 12.48 -0.24
N ARG A 86 14.37 12.34 0.01
CA ARG A 86 13.36 13.07 -0.75
C ARG A 86 13.39 14.53 -0.38
N GLY A 87 13.43 14.83 0.93
CA GLY A 87 13.60 16.19 1.42
C GLY A 87 14.83 16.89 0.82
N VAL A 88 15.97 16.21 0.78
CA VAL A 88 17.21 16.78 0.22
C VAL A 88 17.08 17.07 -1.28
N THR A 89 16.50 16.13 -2.04
CA THR A 89 16.29 16.30 -3.49
C THR A 89 15.28 17.40 -3.79
N ASP A 90 14.18 17.46 -3.03
CA ASP A 90 13.15 18.49 -3.18
C ASP A 90 13.68 19.89 -2.86
N ARG A 91 14.56 20.00 -1.87
CA ARG A 91 15.25 21.24 -1.52
C ARG A 91 16.21 21.69 -2.60
N ARG A 92 17.04 20.76 -3.10
CA ARG A 92 17.98 21.01 -4.19
C ARG A 92 17.27 21.51 -5.45
N ASP A 93 16.10 20.95 -5.74
CA ASP A 93 15.31 21.29 -6.92
C ASP A 93 14.36 22.48 -6.68
N GLY A 94 14.46 23.16 -5.52
CA GLY A 94 13.68 24.35 -5.19
C GLY A 94 12.19 24.14 -4.90
N VAL A 95 11.70 22.89 -4.94
CA VAL A 95 10.28 22.56 -4.73
C VAL A 95 9.84 22.84 -3.30
N GLU A 96 10.72 22.60 -2.33
CA GLU A 96 10.45 22.94 -0.93
C GLU A 96 10.26 24.46 -0.74
N MET A 97 11.07 25.28 -1.41
CA MET A 97 10.96 26.75 -1.36
C MET A 97 9.65 27.26 -2.00
N LEU A 98 9.24 26.66 -3.12
CA LEU A 98 7.95 26.98 -3.76
C LEU A 98 6.76 26.61 -2.87
N ALA A 99 6.85 25.52 -2.12
CA ALA A 99 5.79 25.14 -1.18
C ALA A 99 5.74 26.06 0.05
N LEU A 100 6.91 26.44 0.59
CA LEU A 100 7.03 27.42 1.68
C LEU A 100 6.46 28.78 1.27
N ALA A 101 6.74 29.25 0.05
CA ALA A 101 6.16 30.48 -0.51
C ALA A 101 4.62 30.42 -0.62
N ARG A 102 4.03 29.22 -0.66
CA ARG A 102 2.57 29.01 -0.62
C ARG A 102 2.02 28.72 0.78
N GLY A 103 2.80 28.94 1.83
CA GLY A 103 2.38 28.78 3.23
C GLY A 103 2.35 27.35 3.74
N PHE A 104 3.09 26.42 3.12
CA PHE A 104 3.30 25.08 3.64
C PHE A 104 4.53 25.04 4.52
N ASP A 105 4.36 24.80 5.81
CA ASP A 105 5.44 24.58 6.77
C ASP A 105 6.02 23.16 6.65
N GLY A 106 7.08 22.87 7.42
CA GLY A 106 7.72 21.56 7.42
C GLY A 106 6.78 20.41 7.80
N SER A 107 5.86 20.64 8.75
CA SER A 107 4.92 19.61 9.18
C SER A 107 3.92 19.23 8.08
N ARG A 108 3.33 20.23 7.41
CA ARG A 108 2.42 20.01 6.27
C ARG A 108 3.15 19.38 5.09
N LEU A 109 4.41 19.71 4.86
CA LEU A 109 5.22 19.07 3.81
C LEU A 109 5.43 17.57 4.09
N THR A 110 5.69 17.18 5.34
CA THR A 110 5.77 15.77 5.73
C THR A 110 4.44 15.06 5.49
N LEU A 111 3.31 15.70 5.83
CA LEU A 111 1.96 15.16 5.56
C LEU A 111 1.71 14.99 4.04
N VAL A 112 2.09 15.98 3.23
CA VAL A 112 1.97 15.92 1.77
C VAL A 112 2.81 14.77 1.20
N ARG A 113 4.04 14.56 1.70
CA ARG A 113 4.90 13.44 1.29
C ARG A 113 4.31 12.09 1.69
N ALA A 114 3.76 11.99 2.91
CA ALA A 114 3.05 10.79 3.36
C ALA A 114 1.83 10.50 2.47
N ALA A 115 1.02 11.51 2.16
CA ALA A 115 -0.14 11.37 1.27
C ALA A 115 0.25 11.00 -0.17
N ALA A 116 1.38 11.50 -0.67
CA ALA A 116 1.92 11.12 -1.96
C ALA A 116 2.40 9.65 -1.99
N ALA A 117 3.11 9.21 -0.95
CA ALA A 117 3.53 7.82 -0.77
C ALA A 117 2.31 6.89 -0.63
N PHE A 118 1.31 7.28 0.15
CA PHE A 118 0.02 6.60 0.26
C PHE A 118 -0.65 6.45 -1.11
N SER A 119 -0.86 7.55 -1.83
CA SER A 119 -1.56 7.58 -3.12
C SER A 119 -0.87 6.68 -4.15
N LEU A 120 0.46 6.75 -4.23
CA LEU A 120 1.23 5.90 -5.14
C LEU A 120 1.18 4.43 -4.72
N SER A 121 1.38 4.12 -3.44
CA SER A 121 1.33 2.75 -2.92
C SER A 121 -0.05 2.13 -3.12
N PHE A 122 -1.10 2.88 -2.79
CA PHE A 122 -2.48 2.45 -2.93
C PHE A 122 -2.79 2.11 -4.38
N ARG A 123 -2.45 3.00 -5.33
CA ARG A 123 -2.67 2.76 -6.75
C ARG A 123 -2.04 1.45 -7.23
N TRP A 124 -0.80 1.16 -6.83
CA TRP A 124 -0.09 -0.03 -7.32
C TRP A 124 -0.39 -1.29 -6.51
N MET A 125 -0.75 -1.19 -5.23
CA MET A 125 -1.14 -2.34 -4.42
C MET A 125 -2.60 -2.75 -4.70
N ALA A 126 -3.48 -1.80 -5.06
CA ALA A 126 -4.87 -2.07 -5.40
C ALA A 126 -5.03 -2.81 -6.74
N ILE A 127 -4.06 -2.71 -7.66
CA ILE A 127 -4.12 -3.42 -8.97
C ILE A 127 -4.13 -4.94 -8.79
N PRO A 128 -3.14 -5.59 -8.15
CA PRO A 128 -3.14 -7.04 -7.99
C PRO A 128 -4.30 -7.53 -7.11
N ALA A 129 -4.64 -6.80 -6.04
CA ALA A 129 -5.80 -7.13 -5.21
C ALA A 129 -7.10 -7.06 -6.03
N GLY A 130 -7.33 -5.94 -6.73
CA GLY A 130 -8.49 -5.73 -7.58
C GLY A 130 -8.57 -6.73 -8.72
N ALA A 131 -7.48 -6.96 -9.46
CA ALA A 131 -7.44 -7.91 -10.56
C ALA A 131 -7.75 -9.35 -10.10
N ALA A 132 -7.15 -9.80 -8.99
CA ALA A 132 -7.42 -11.13 -8.45
C ALA A 132 -8.88 -11.26 -7.99
N THR A 133 -9.42 -10.24 -7.30
CA THR A 133 -10.82 -10.27 -6.86
C THR A 133 -11.82 -10.18 -8.00
N LEU A 134 -11.56 -9.38 -9.05
CA LEU A 134 -12.41 -9.29 -10.23
C LEU A 134 -12.37 -10.57 -11.05
N ALA A 135 -11.20 -11.17 -11.23
CA ALA A 135 -11.05 -12.48 -11.86
C ALA A 135 -11.81 -13.56 -11.08
N ALA A 136 -11.71 -13.54 -9.74
CA ALA A 136 -12.53 -14.39 -8.90
C ALA A 136 -14.02 -14.10 -9.11
N MET A 137 -14.49 -12.85 -9.06
CA MET A 137 -15.91 -12.51 -9.27
C MET A 137 -16.44 -12.98 -10.63
N ALA A 138 -15.69 -12.78 -11.71
CA ALA A 138 -16.05 -13.20 -13.06
C ALA A 138 -16.22 -14.73 -13.17
N ALA A 139 -15.49 -15.49 -12.35
CA ALA A 139 -15.63 -16.94 -12.25
C ALA A 139 -16.80 -17.38 -11.35
N SER A 140 -17.64 -16.48 -10.84
CA SER A 140 -18.76 -16.83 -9.96
C SER A 140 -19.98 -17.27 -10.78
N GLY A 141 -20.52 -18.46 -10.49
CA GLY A 141 -21.78 -18.94 -11.07
C GLY A 141 -23.02 -18.67 -10.20
N SER A 142 -22.86 -18.06 -9.02
CA SER A 142 -23.94 -17.87 -8.05
C SER A 142 -23.94 -16.45 -7.47
N ALA A 143 -25.15 -15.90 -7.27
CA ALA A 143 -25.35 -14.59 -6.67
C ALA A 143 -24.87 -14.51 -5.21
N ALA A 144 -25.05 -15.58 -4.43
CA ALA A 144 -24.56 -15.65 -3.05
C ALA A 144 -23.03 -15.57 -2.98
N VAL A 145 -22.35 -16.30 -3.87
CA VAL A 145 -20.87 -16.28 -3.99
C VAL A 145 -20.39 -14.91 -4.48
N LEU A 146 -21.16 -14.23 -5.34
CA LEU A 146 -20.84 -12.89 -5.80
C LEU A 146 -20.84 -11.88 -4.64
N VAL A 147 -21.84 -11.93 -3.75
CA VAL A 147 -21.91 -11.05 -2.57
C VAL A 147 -20.72 -11.29 -1.65
N GLN A 148 -20.38 -12.55 -1.36
CA GLN A 148 -19.22 -12.88 -0.53
C GLN A 148 -17.90 -12.37 -1.16
N ARG A 149 -17.75 -12.50 -2.49
CA ARG A 149 -16.59 -11.96 -3.21
C ARG A 149 -16.55 -10.43 -3.20
N LEU A 150 -17.70 -9.76 -3.26
CA LEU A 150 -17.77 -8.31 -3.12
C LEU A 150 -17.34 -7.85 -1.72
N LEU A 151 -17.76 -8.54 -0.66
CA LEU A 151 -17.30 -8.26 0.69
C LEU A 151 -15.78 -8.45 0.82
N LEU A 152 -15.22 -9.48 0.17
CA LEU A 152 -13.77 -9.69 0.10
C LEU A 152 -13.04 -8.54 -0.62
N VAL A 153 -13.61 -8.00 -1.71
CA VAL A 153 -13.09 -6.79 -2.38
C VAL A 153 -13.05 -5.62 -1.41
N VAL A 154 -14.13 -5.40 -0.65
CA VAL A 154 -14.20 -4.30 0.32
C VAL A 154 -13.15 -4.49 1.41
N ALA A 155 -13.06 -5.68 2.01
CA ALA A 155 -12.08 -6.00 3.04
C ALA A 155 -10.63 -5.81 2.54
N THR A 156 -10.32 -6.29 1.33
CA THR A 156 -8.99 -6.13 0.72
C THR A 156 -8.67 -4.66 0.43
N LEU A 157 -9.60 -3.88 -0.10
CA LEU A 157 -9.40 -2.45 -0.35
C LEU A 157 -9.18 -1.66 0.95
N VAL A 158 -9.95 -1.97 2.00
CA VAL A 158 -9.76 -1.36 3.33
C VAL A 158 -8.37 -1.70 3.87
N PHE A 159 -7.95 -2.97 3.79
CA PHE A 159 -6.60 -3.36 4.19
C PHE A 159 -5.52 -2.63 3.38
N VAL A 160 -5.64 -2.58 2.04
CA VAL A 160 -4.70 -1.88 1.16
C VAL A 160 -4.59 -0.41 1.56
N ALA A 161 -5.72 0.25 1.86
CA ALA A 161 -5.74 1.63 2.34
C ALA A 161 -4.99 1.77 3.68
N VAL A 162 -5.29 0.93 4.67
CA VAL A 162 -4.64 0.97 5.99
C VAL A 162 -3.13 0.71 5.87
N ALA A 163 -2.72 -0.34 5.15
CA ALA A 163 -1.32 -0.69 4.95
C ALA A 163 -0.55 0.42 4.24
N CYS A 164 -1.12 1.01 3.18
CA CYS A 164 -0.49 2.13 2.47
C CYS A 164 -0.41 3.39 3.34
N ALA A 165 -1.39 3.63 4.21
CA ALA A 165 -1.39 4.80 5.09
C ALA A 165 -0.29 4.68 6.15
N VAL A 166 -0.20 3.52 6.81
CA VAL A 166 0.83 3.23 7.82
C VAL A 166 2.22 3.24 7.19
N LEU A 167 2.45 2.48 6.13
CA LEU A 167 3.77 2.38 5.49
C LEU A 167 4.18 3.68 4.80
N GLY A 168 3.24 4.39 4.16
CA GLY A 168 3.49 5.69 3.54
C GLY A 168 3.87 6.76 4.58
N ALA A 169 3.16 6.80 5.72
CA ALA A 169 3.49 7.69 6.83
C ALA A 169 4.85 7.35 7.45
N LEU A 170 5.14 6.07 7.71
CA LEU A 170 6.44 5.63 8.23
C LEU A 170 7.59 5.96 7.28
N GLY A 171 7.41 5.77 5.97
CA GLY A 171 8.41 6.13 4.97
C GLY A 171 8.71 7.63 4.96
N ALA A 172 7.68 8.47 4.99
CA ALA A 172 7.83 9.93 5.06
C ALA A 172 8.44 10.41 6.39
N ALA A 173 8.01 9.83 7.51
CA ALA A 173 8.54 10.13 8.83
C ALA A 173 10.04 9.77 8.92
N SER A 174 10.44 8.63 8.36
CA SER A 174 11.84 8.19 8.34
C SER A 174 12.76 9.16 7.57
N ASP A 175 12.29 9.75 6.47
CA ASP A 175 13.01 10.81 5.74
C ASP A 175 13.12 12.09 6.58
N SER A 176 12.07 12.44 7.35
CA SER A 176 12.08 13.63 8.20
C SER A 176 13.03 13.54 9.39
N VAL A 177 13.16 12.36 10.01
CA VAL A 177 14.03 12.13 11.17
C VAL A 177 15.50 12.08 10.75
N ALA A 178 15.81 11.43 9.62
CA ALA A 178 17.19 11.29 9.15
C ALA A 178 17.29 11.50 7.63
N PRO A 179 17.34 12.74 7.12
CA PRO A 179 17.27 13.03 5.69
C PRO A 179 18.31 12.30 4.82
N ARG A 180 19.49 11.97 5.38
CA ARG A 180 20.54 11.21 4.67
C ARG A 180 20.44 9.70 4.83
N ARG A 181 19.81 9.22 5.90
CA ARG A 181 19.76 7.81 6.34
C ARG A 181 18.34 7.25 6.43
N GLY A 182 17.34 7.92 5.86
CA GLY A 182 15.93 7.56 6.04
C GLY A 182 15.60 6.11 5.64
N ARG A 183 16.26 5.55 4.61
CA ARG A 183 16.16 4.12 4.28
C ARG A 183 16.58 3.21 5.44
N THR A 184 17.73 3.51 6.04
CA THR A 184 18.26 2.73 7.16
C THR A 184 17.36 2.84 8.36
N VAL A 185 16.82 4.05 8.64
CA VAL A 185 15.85 4.25 9.72
C VAL A 185 14.58 3.46 9.48
N PHE A 186 14.01 3.50 8.27
CA PHE A 186 12.81 2.76 7.92
C PHE A 186 13.02 1.24 8.07
N ILE A 187 14.13 0.71 7.53
CA ILE A 187 14.49 -0.71 7.68
C ILE A 187 14.68 -1.08 9.16
N LEU A 188 15.38 -0.24 9.92
CA LEU A 188 15.61 -0.47 11.33
C LEU A 188 14.31 -0.48 12.14
N VAL A 189 13.35 0.41 11.84
CA VAL A 189 12.02 0.38 12.45
C VAL A 189 11.31 -0.94 12.16
N LEU A 190 11.33 -1.42 10.90
CA LEU A 190 10.73 -2.70 10.55
C LEU A 190 11.41 -3.87 11.26
N LEU A 191 12.75 -3.93 11.24
CA LEU A 191 13.52 -5.01 11.85
C LEU A 191 13.40 -5.01 13.38
N VAL A 192 13.47 -3.85 14.03
CA VAL A 192 13.30 -3.74 15.49
C VAL A 192 11.89 -4.15 15.87
N SER A 193 10.86 -3.74 15.12
CA SER A 193 9.49 -4.18 15.40
C SER A 193 9.31 -5.70 15.22
N ALA A 194 9.97 -6.30 14.23
CA ALA A 194 9.97 -7.74 14.02
C ALA A 194 10.71 -8.49 15.14
N LEU A 195 11.85 -7.95 15.60
CA LEU A 195 12.61 -8.51 16.72
C LEU A 195 11.81 -8.47 18.03
N VAL A 196 11.11 -7.35 18.29
CA VAL A 196 10.23 -7.22 19.45
C VAL A 196 9.10 -8.26 19.41
N ALA A 197 8.50 -8.46 18.23
CA ALA A 197 7.47 -9.48 18.03
C ALA A 197 8.00 -10.90 18.30
N GLU A 198 9.21 -11.21 17.84
CA GLU A 198 9.85 -12.52 18.08
C GLU A 198 10.13 -12.74 19.58
N VAL A 199 10.70 -11.73 20.26
CA VAL A 199 11.00 -11.80 21.70
C VAL A 199 9.73 -11.97 22.53
N ALA A 200 8.65 -11.31 22.16
CA ALA A 200 7.35 -11.42 22.83
C ALA A 200 6.55 -12.66 22.42
N ARG A 201 6.98 -13.40 21.38
CA ARG A 201 6.24 -14.48 20.71
C ARG A 201 4.84 -14.05 20.26
N ASP A 202 4.70 -12.78 19.87
CA ASP A 202 3.44 -12.22 19.36
C ASP A 202 3.71 -11.48 18.03
N PRO A 203 3.33 -12.07 16.88
CA PRO A 203 3.56 -11.46 15.57
C PRO A 203 2.82 -10.12 15.42
N ALA A 204 1.73 -9.88 16.15
CA ALA A 204 0.93 -8.66 16.06
C ALA A 204 1.70 -7.40 16.52
N LEU A 205 2.78 -7.57 17.29
CA LEU A 205 3.63 -6.46 17.74
C LEU A 205 4.57 -5.92 16.66
N SER A 206 4.79 -6.67 15.57
CA SER A 206 5.56 -6.17 14.43
C SER A 206 4.69 -5.27 13.55
N VAL A 207 5.26 -4.28 12.85
CA VAL A 207 4.47 -3.41 11.96
C VAL A 207 3.75 -4.23 10.88
N THR A 208 4.46 -5.17 10.26
CA THR A 208 3.90 -6.02 9.20
C THR A 208 2.94 -7.06 9.75
N GLY A 209 3.25 -7.68 10.89
CA GLY A 209 2.37 -8.65 11.53
C GLY A 209 1.09 -7.99 12.07
N GLY A 210 1.18 -6.82 12.69
CA GLY A 210 0.00 -6.04 13.11
C GLY A 210 -0.91 -5.66 11.93
N LEU A 211 -0.33 -5.25 10.80
CA LEU A 211 -1.09 -5.03 9.55
C LEU A 211 -1.77 -6.32 9.07
N LEU A 212 -1.08 -7.46 9.10
CA LEU A 212 -1.67 -8.76 8.73
C LEU A 212 -2.75 -9.19 9.72
N THR A 213 -2.63 -8.91 11.01
CA THR A 213 -3.66 -9.15 12.01
C THR A 213 -4.91 -8.33 11.71
N VAL A 214 -4.76 -7.05 11.34
CA VAL A 214 -5.88 -6.22 10.87
C VAL A 214 -6.52 -6.83 9.62
N PHE A 215 -5.72 -7.31 8.66
CA PHE A 215 -6.27 -7.95 7.47
C PHE A 215 -7.06 -9.21 7.81
N ASN A 216 -6.50 -10.08 8.66
CA ASN A 216 -7.16 -11.29 9.11
C ASN A 216 -8.46 -10.98 9.86
N GLY A 217 -8.46 -9.98 10.74
CA GLY A 217 -9.67 -9.49 11.41
C GLY A 217 -10.74 -9.03 10.42
N LEU A 218 -10.35 -8.32 9.35
CA LEU A 218 -11.27 -7.93 8.28
C LEU A 218 -11.82 -9.15 7.52
N LEU A 219 -10.99 -10.17 7.26
CA LEU A 219 -11.42 -11.42 6.64
C LEU A 219 -12.42 -12.17 7.52
N TYR A 220 -12.17 -12.27 8.83
CA TYR A 220 -13.12 -12.84 9.79
C TYR A 220 -14.45 -12.07 9.81
N ALA A 221 -14.41 -10.74 9.80
CA ALA A 221 -15.61 -9.90 9.81
C ALA A 221 -16.51 -10.09 8.58
N VAL A 222 -15.94 -10.48 7.43
CA VAL A 222 -16.69 -10.77 6.20
C VAL A 222 -17.02 -12.25 6.00
N GLY A 223 -16.82 -13.09 7.03
CA GLY A 223 -17.09 -14.53 6.95
C GLY A 223 -16.09 -15.30 6.06
N ALA A 224 -14.89 -14.75 5.87
CA ALA A 224 -13.78 -15.35 5.13
C ALA A 224 -12.63 -15.78 6.06
N GLY A 225 -12.94 -16.06 7.33
CA GLY A 225 -11.95 -16.41 8.36
C GLY A 225 -11.12 -17.66 8.02
N GLU A 226 -11.67 -18.59 7.25
CA GLU A 226 -10.96 -19.79 6.78
C GLU A 226 -9.80 -19.47 5.80
N LEU A 227 -9.75 -18.24 5.27
CA LEU A 227 -8.69 -17.77 4.37
C LEU A 227 -7.59 -16.97 5.11
N ALA A 228 -7.76 -16.72 6.41
CA ALA A 228 -6.82 -15.97 7.24
C ALA A 228 -5.63 -16.84 7.65
#